data_AF-A0A672LF77-F1
#
_entry.id   AF-A0A672LF77-F1
#
_cell.length_a   1.000
_cell.length_b   1.000
_cell.length_c   1.000
_cell.angle_alpha   90.00
_cell.angle_beta   90.00
_cell.angle_gamma   90.00
#
_symmetry.space_group_name_H-M   'P 1'
#
loop_
_entity.id
_entity.type
_entity.pdbx_description
1 polymer ?
#
loop_
_entity_poly.entity_id
_entity_poly.type
_entity_poly.pdbx_seq_one_letter_code
_entity_poly.pdbx_strand_id
1 'polypeptide(L)'
;MELLMDDNESDKHKHFNYDKIVEQQNLSKKKRKKLVKSNTPLEEDDFQVDVQDPRFQAMFTSHLYNLDPCDPGYKKTKATQSILEEKQRRREERQHSQEVAALKSRAVQEKDKAETPSSSTEALDPSLSLLIKSIKNKTEQFQARKKQKTK
;
A
#
# COMPACT_ATOMS: atom_id res chain seq x y z
N MET A 1 -20.61 -48.46 -9.72
CA MET A 1 -19.27 -47.98 -10.06
C MET A 1 -18.32 -48.55 -9.02
N GLU A 2 -17.43 -49.41 -9.47
CA GLU A 2 -16.45 -50.13 -8.68
C GLU A 2 -15.21 -49.24 -8.54
N LEU A 3 -14.84 -48.88 -7.32
CA LEU A 3 -13.70 -48.02 -7.03
C LEU A 3 -12.44 -48.90 -7.02
N LEU A 4 -11.74 -48.95 -8.15
CA LEU A 4 -10.44 -49.59 -8.29
C LEU A 4 -9.43 -48.86 -7.39
N MET A 5 -8.91 -49.58 -6.39
CA MET A 5 -7.82 -49.12 -5.52
C MET A 5 -6.56 -48.96 -6.38
N ASP A 6 -6.27 -47.73 -6.79
CA ASP A 6 -5.03 -47.37 -7.47
C ASP A 6 -3.91 -47.26 -6.42
N ASP A 7 -3.31 -48.40 -6.10
CA ASP A 7 -2.30 -48.59 -5.06
C ASP A 7 -0.87 -48.19 -5.54
N ASN A 8 -0.77 -47.17 -6.41
CA ASN A 8 0.49 -46.71 -7.01
C ASN A 8 0.64 -45.17 -7.04
N GLU A 9 -0.02 -44.45 -6.13
CA GLU A 9 0.00 -42.97 -6.12
C GLU A 9 0.48 -42.33 -4.81
N SER A 10 1.29 -43.03 -4.02
CA SER A 10 1.85 -42.49 -2.77
C SER A 10 2.72 -41.23 -2.95
N ASP A 11 3.22 -40.95 -4.17
CA ASP A 11 3.96 -39.72 -4.50
C ASP A 11 3.09 -38.56 -5.01
N LYS A 12 1.79 -38.76 -5.27
CA LYS A 12 0.90 -37.70 -5.79
C LYS A 12 0.08 -36.98 -4.71
N HIS A 13 0.09 -37.45 -3.47
CA HIS A 13 -0.64 -36.80 -2.39
C HIS A 13 0.30 -36.04 -1.46
N LYS A 14 0.85 -34.92 -1.96
CA LYS A 14 1.47 -33.92 -1.09
C LYS A 14 0.38 -33.30 -0.22
N HIS A 15 0.28 -33.77 1.03
CA HIS A 15 -0.71 -33.22 1.97
C HIS A 15 -0.35 -31.77 2.34
N PHE A 16 -1.32 -30.87 2.20
CA PHE A 16 -1.18 -29.48 2.61
C PHE A 16 -1.00 -29.38 4.13
N ASN A 17 0.18 -28.94 4.55
CA ASN A 17 0.51 -28.73 5.96
C ASN A 17 0.82 -27.24 6.17
N TYR A 18 -0.16 -26.49 6.67
CA TYR A 18 -0.01 -25.04 6.87
C TYR A 18 1.20 -24.69 7.73
N ASP A 19 1.39 -25.38 8.86
CA ASP A 19 2.48 -25.08 9.79
C ASP A 19 3.86 -25.27 9.14
N LYS A 20 4.04 -26.34 8.35
CA LYS A 20 5.28 -26.59 7.60
C LYS A 20 5.57 -25.48 6.59
N ILE A 21 4.54 -25.04 5.87
CA ILE A 21 4.66 -23.96 4.88
C ILE A 21 5.06 -22.66 5.57
N VAL A 22 4.39 -22.30 6.67
CA VAL A 22 4.72 -21.11 7.45
C VAL A 22 6.16 -21.16 7.95
N GLU A 23 6.59 -22.30 8.50
CA GLU A 23 7.96 -22.47 8.96
C GLU A 23 8.99 -22.30 7.84
N GLN A 24 8.81 -23.04 6.73
CA GLN A 24 9.70 -23.02 5.56
C GLN A 24 9.83 -21.61 4.97
N GLN A 25 8.72 -20.88 4.84
CA GLN A 25 8.70 -19.53 4.29
C GLN A 25 9.31 -18.50 5.26
N ASN A 26 9.19 -18.72 6.58
CA ASN A 26 9.77 -17.85 7.61
C ASN A 26 11.21 -18.20 8.01
N LEU A 27 11.85 -19.16 7.35
CA LEU A 27 13.24 -19.51 7.63
C LEU A 27 14.19 -18.32 7.34
N SER A 28 15.06 -18.03 8.29
CA SER A 28 16.17 -17.10 8.07
C SER A 28 17.09 -17.57 6.94
N LYS A 29 17.68 -16.64 6.20
CA LYS A 29 18.65 -16.89 5.11
C LYS A 29 19.74 -17.89 5.51
N LYS A 30 20.21 -17.83 6.77
CA LYS A 30 21.22 -18.75 7.32
C LYS A 30 20.69 -20.19 7.46
N LYS A 31 19.47 -20.36 7.99
CA LYS A 31 18.83 -21.68 8.14
C LYS A 31 18.53 -22.30 6.78
N ARG A 32 18.04 -21.49 5.82
CA ARG A 32 17.81 -21.92 4.44
C ARG A 32 19.09 -22.45 3.78
N LYS A 33 20.21 -21.74 3.92
CA LYS A 33 21.52 -22.18 3.38
C LYS A 33 22.01 -23.49 4.02
N LYS A 34 21.78 -23.68 5.33
CA LYS A 34 22.14 -24.93 6.02
C LYS A 34 21.31 -26.11 5.50
N LEU A 35 20.01 -25.91 5.29
CA LEU A 35 19.08 -26.92 4.80
C LEU A 35 19.47 -27.40 3.40
N VAL A 36 19.73 -26.46 2.48
CA VAL A 36 20.27 -26.75 1.14
C VAL A 36 21.58 -27.54 1.20
N LYS A 37 22.49 -27.17 2.12
CA LYS A 37 23.79 -27.88 2.28
C LYS A 37 23.64 -29.27 2.90
N SER A 38 22.54 -29.55 3.59
CA SER A 38 22.23 -30.85 4.19
C SER A 38 21.39 -31.77 3.29
N ASN A 39 21.15 -31.41 2.01
CA ASN A 39 20.32 -32.16 1.06
C ASN A 39 18.92 -32.52 1.60
N THR A 40 18.39 -31.72 2.52
CA THR A 40 16.99 -31.83 2.93
C THR A 40 16.14 -31.10 1.89
N PRO A 41 15.17 -31.78 1.26
CA PRO A 41 14.32 -31.14 0.26
C PRO A 41 13.61 -29.95 0.89
N LEU A 42 13.86 -28.75 0.37
CA LEU A 42 12.90 -27.67 0.56
C LEU A 42 11.73 -28.01 -0.36
N GLU A 43 10.59 -28.33 0.22
CA GLU A 43 9.36 -28.44 -0.57
C GLU A 43 9.10 -27.07 -1.17
N GLU A 44 9.17 -26.98 -2.50
CA GLU A 44 8.78 -25.77 -3.21
C GLU A 44 7.26 -25.65 -3.12
N ASP A 45 6.81 -24.53 -2.56
CA ASP A 45 5.40 -24.18 -2.45
C ASP A 45 4.98 -23.39 -3.69
N ASP A 46 4.20 -24.08 -4.54
CA ASP A 46 3.63 -23.58 -5.79
C ASP A 46 2.22 -22.99 -5.61
N PHE A 47 1.71 -22.94 -4.38
CA PHE A 47 0.37 -22.39 -4.13
C PHE A 47 0.32 -20.88 -4.39
N GLN A 48 -0.62 -20.46 -5.24
CA GLN A 48 -0.90 -19.06 -5.53
C GLN A 48 -2.32 -18.70 -5.12
N VAL A 49 -2.46 -17.58 -4.41
CA VAL A 49 -3.77 -17.05 -3.98
C VAL A 49 -4.38 -16.24 -5.11
N ASP A 50 -5.64 -16.51 -5.44
CA ASP A 50 -6.43 -15.65 -6.31
C ASP A 50 -6.90 -14.39 -5.56
N VAL A 51 -6.30 -13.26 -5.90
CA VAL A 51 -6.56 -11.96 -5.27
C VAL A 51 -7.74 -11.21 -5.90
N GLN A 52 -8.24 -11.70 -7.05
CA GLN A 52 -9.34 -11.09 -7.79
C GLN A 52 -10.69 -11.77 -7.53
N ASP A 53 -10.74 -12.81 -6.70
CA ASP A 53 -11.98 -13.49 -6.35
C ASP A 53 -12.97 -12.54 -5.65
N PRO A 54 -14.19 -12.33 -6.21
CA PRO A 54 -15.21 -11.46 -5.64
C PRO A 54 -15.62 -11.83 -4.21
N ARG A 55 -15.56 -13.13 -3.84
CA ARG A 55 -15.96 -13.61 -2.51
C ARG A 55 -15.12 -13.01 -1.39
N PHE A 56 -13.85 -12.68 -1.69
CA PHE A 56 -12.90 -12.14 -0.72
C PHE A 56 -12.69 -10.62 -0.88
N GLN A 57 -13.53 -9.94 -1.64
CA GLN A 57 -13.42 -8.50 -1.86
C GLN A 57 -13.41 -7.70 -0.54
N ALA A 58 -14.13 -8.18 0.47
CA ALA A 58 -14.19 -7.59 1.80
C ALA A 58 -12.82 -7.46 2.48
N MET A 59 -11.84 -8.31 2.16
CA MET A 59 -10.47 -8.26 2.69
C MET A 59 -9.75 -6.95 2.31
N PHE A 60 -10.11 -6.39 1.15
CA PHE A 60 -9.50 -5.16 0.62
C PHE A 60 -10.28 -3.91 0.97
N THR A 61 -11.59 -4.03 1.16
CA THR A 61 -12.49 -2.88 1.37
C THR A 61 -12.81 -2.61 2.83
N SER A 62 -12.98 -3.66 3.64
CA SER A 62 -13.33 -3.53 5.05
C SER A 62 -12.10 -3.46 5.94
N HIS A 63 -12.22 -2.71 7.03
CA HIS A 63 -11.19 -2.54 8.06
C HIS A 63 -11.13 -3.72 9.04
N LEU A 64 -12.21 -4.50 9.15
CA LEU A 64 -12.32 -5.65 10.06
C LEU A 64 -11.36 -6.79 9.68
N TYR A 65 -10.94 -6.86 8.41
CA TYR A 65 -10.08 -7.91 7.87
C TYR A 65 -8.67 -7.40 7.54
N ASN A 66 -8.24 -6.32 8.21
CA ASN A 66 -6.89 -5.79 8.03
C ASN A 66 -5.85 -6.75 8.64
N LEU A 67 -4.80 -7.05 7.89
CA LEU A 67 -3.66 -7.83 8.36
C LEU A 67 -2.73 -6.93 9.17
N ASP A 68 -2.65 -7.14 10.49
CA ASP A 68 -1.77 -6.40 11.41
C ASP A 68 -0.57 -7.25 11.85
N PRO A 69 0.68 -6.83 11.60
CA PRO A 69 1.86 -7.49 12.12
C PRO A 69 1.96 -7.62 13.65
N CYS A 70 1.20 -6.82 14.41
CA CYS A 70 1.14 -6.88 15.87
C CYS A 70 0.25 -8.03 16.39
N ASP A 71 -0.62 -8.59 15.54
CA ASP A 71 -1.52 -9.69 15.93
C ASP A 71 -0.74 -11.03 15.97
N PRO A 72 -0.84 -11.84 17.04
CA PRO A 72 -0.22 -13.17 17.10
C PRO A 72 -0.64 -14.13 15.96
N GLY A 73 -1.81 -13.92 15.37
CA GLY A 73 -2.31 -14.63 14.20
C GLY A 73 -1.58 -14.30 12.91
N TYR A 74 -0.81 -13.20 12.86
CA TYR A 74 -0.13 -12.78 11.65
C TYR A 74 1.03 -13.71 11.27
N LYS A 75 0.87 -14.44 10.17
CA LYS A 75 1.92 -15.26 9.57
C LYS A 75 2.42 -14.61 8.28
N LYS A 76 3.73 -14.35 8.21
CA LYS A 76 4.41 -13.79 7.03
C LYS A 76 4.60 -14.85 5.96
N THR A 77 3.52 -15.22 5.28
CA THR A 77 3.56 -16.15 4.14
C THR A 77 3.59 -15.39 2.81
N LYS A 78 3.99 -16.06 1.72
CA LYS A 78 3.92 -15.51 0.35
C LYS A 78 2.49 -15.08 -0.01
N ALA A 79 1.50 -15.89 0.37
CA ALA A 79 0.08 -15.60 0.22
C ALA A 79 -0.32 -14.28 0.92
N THR A 80 0.06 -14.13 2.20
CA THR A 80 -0.18 -12.90 2.97
C THR A 80 0.45 -11.67 2.32
N GLN A 81 1.67 -11.82 1.76
CA GLN A 81 2.37 -10.74 1.06
C GLN A 81 1.65 -10.33 -0.23
N SER A 82 1.21 -11.29 -1.05
CA SER A 82 0.44 -11.01 -2.27
C SER A 82 -0.85 -10.23 -1.99
N ILE A 83 -1.56 -10.56 -0.91
CA ILE A 83 -2.77 -9.82 -0.46
C ILE A 83 -2.41 -8.38 -0.06
N LEU A 84 -1.31 -8.17 0.66
CA LEU A 84 -0.84 -6.84 1.07
C LEU A 84 -0.45 -5.98 -0.14
N GLU A 85 0.26 -6.57 -1.10
CA GLU A 85 0.66 -5.90 -2.36
C GLU A 85 -0.55 -5.45 -3.17
N GLU A 86 -1.54 -6.33 -3.37
CA GLU A 86 -2.79 -5.96 -4.07
C GLU A 86 -3.57 -4.87 -3.31
N LYS A 87 -3.61 -4.95 -1.98
CA LYS A 87 -4.26 -3.92 -1.17
C LYS A 87 -3.58 -2.58 -1.31
N GLN A 88 -2.25 -2.56 -1.40
CA GLN A 88 -1.48 -1.36 -1.68
C GLN A 88 -1.79 -0.84 -3.08
N ARG A 89 -1.75 -1.69 -4.11
CA ARG A 89 -2.10 -1.32 -5.49
C ARG A 89 -3.48 -0.66 -5.58
N ARG A 90 -4.50 -1.27 -4.98
CA ARG A 90 -5.87 -0.72 -4.94
C ARG A 90 -5.96 0.62 -4.21
N ARG A 91 -5.10 0.85 -3.21
CA ARG A 91 -5.05 2.14 -2.50
C ARG A 91 -4.46 3.23 -3.38
N GLU A 92 -3.37 2.94 -4.07
CA GLU A 92 -2.71 3.86 -5.01
C GLU A 92 -3.66 4.23 -6.15
N GLU A 93 -4.36 3.26 -6.74
CA GLU A 93 -5.37 3.49 -7.78
C GLU A 93 -6.52 4.40 -7.29
N ARG A 94 -7.02 4.18 -6.07
CA ARG A 94 -8.07 5.03 -5.47
C ARG A 94 -7.57 6.45 -5.21
N GLN A 95 -6.34 6.61 -4.73
CA GLN A 95 -5.75 7.93 -4.51
C GLN A 95 -5.58 8.69 -5.82
N HIS A 96 -5.05 8.04 -6.86
CA HIS A 96 -4.93 8.62 -8.19
C HIS A 96 -6.29 8.99 -8.77
N SER A 97 -7.31 8.12 -8.64
CA SER A 97 -8.66 8.42 -9.10
C SER A 97 -9.30 9.61 -8.37
N GLN A 98 -9.10 9.71 -7.05
CA GLN A 98 -9.56 10.86 -6.26
C GLN A 98 -8.83 12.15 -6.63
N GLU A 99 -7.52 12.09 -6.89
CA GLU A 99 -6.74 13.25 -7.33
C GLU A 99 -7.23 13.75 -8.69
N VAL A 100 -7.41 12.86 -9.66
CA VAL A 100 -7.97 13.21 -10.98
C VAL A 100 -9.38 13.79 -10.85
N ALA A 101 -10.22 13.21 -10.00
CA ALA A 101 -11.57 13.73 -9.75
C ALA A 101 -11.52 15.13 -9.10
N ALA A 102 -10.64 15.35 -8.13
CA ALA A 102 -10.46 16.64 -7.46
C ALA A 102 -9.94 17.72 -8.41
N LEU A 103 -8.98 17.39 -9.28
CA LEU A 103 -8.48 18.28 -10.34
C LEU A 103 -9.58 18.63 -11.34
N LYS A 104 -10.41 17.65 -11.73
CA LYS A 104 -11.54 17.87 -12.64
C LYS A 104 -12.62 18.74 -12.00
N SER A 105 -12.95 18.53 -10.72
CA SER A 105 -13.89 19.40 -10.01
C SER A 105 -13.36 20.84 -9.85
N ARG A 106 -12.05 21.01 -9.65
CA ARG A 106 -11.42 22.33 -9.58
C ARG A 106 -11.42 23.03 -10.94
N ALA A 107 -11.17 22.31 -12.03
CA ALA A 107 -11.24 22.85 -13.38
C ALA A 107 -12.66 23.24 -13.82
N VAL A 108 -13.70 22.53 -13.33
CA VAL A 108 -15.11 22.91 -13.55
C VAL A 108 -15.45 24.16 -12.75
N GLN A 109 -15.02 24.27 -11.49
CA GLN A 109 -15.21 25.48 -10.68
C GLN A 109 -14.49 26.71 -11.24
N GLU A 110 -13.33 26.54 -11.90
CA GLU A 110 -12.65 27.67 -12.57
C GLU A 110 -13.34 28.10 -13.89
N LYS A 111 -14.06 27.20 -14.56
CA LYS A 111 -14.83 27.56 -15.77
C LYS A 111 -16.14 28.29 -15.47
N ASP A 112 -16.79 27.99 -14.34
CA ASP A 112 -18.00 28.71 -13.90
C ASP A 112 -17.69 30.09 -13.27
N LYS A 113 -16.41 30.39 -12.96
CA LYS A 113 -15.98 31.73 -12.48
C LYS A 113 -15.64 32.72 -13.61
N ALA A 114 -15.74 32.33 -14.89
CA ALA A 114 -15.34 33.17 -16.02
C ALA A 114 -16.43 34.12 -16.57
N GLU A 115 -17.68 34.06 -16.09
CA GLU A 115 -18.78 34.92 -16.57
C GLU A 115 -19.27 36.00 -15.59
N THR A 116 -18.58 36.24 -14.47
CA THR A 116 -18.91 37.38 -13.58
C THR A 116 -17.66 38.15 -13.16
N PRO A 117 -17.53 39.45 -13.48
CA PRO A 117 -16.43 40.27 -13.00
C PRO A 117 -16.74 40.69 -11.56
N SER A 118 -16.39 39.84 -10.60
CA SER A 118 -16.50 40.18 -9.19
C SER A 118 -15.18 39.88 -8.49
N SER A 119 -14.58 40.96 -8.03
CA SER A 119 -13.48 41.00 -7.07
C SER A 119 -13.73 40.06 -5.89
N SER A 120 -13.04 38.93 -5.82
CA SER A 120 -12.97 38.15 -4.61
C SER A 120 -11.54 37.65 -4.41
N THR A 121 -10.73 38.49 -3.78
CA THR A 121 -9.76 38.00 -2.79
C THR A 121 -10.56 37.18 -1.79
N GLU A 122 -10.71 35.89 -2.06
CA GLU A 122 -11.30 34.90 -1.17
C GLU A 122 -10.77 35.17 0.23
N ALA A 123 -11.68 35.29 1.21
CA ALA A 123 -11.38 35.65 2.58
C ALA A 123 -10.46 34.59 3.22
N LEU A 124 -9.15 34.72 2.97
CA LEU A 124 -8.12 34.05 3.75
C LEU A 124 -8.37 34.43 5.19
N ASP A 125 -8.37 33.43 6.08
CA ASP A 125 -8.44 33.65 7.52
C ASP A 125 -7.54 34.85 7.88
N PRO A 126 -8.07 35.88 8.56
CA PRO A 126 -7.29 37.05 8.93
C PRO A 126 -5.97 36.67 9.62
N SER A 127 -5.94 35.53 10.33
CA SER A 127 -4.72 34.99 10.93
C SER A 127 -3.65 34.60 9.89
N LEU A 128 -4.04 33.93 8.80
CA LEU A 128 -3.14 33.53 7.70
C LEU A 128 -2.62 34.75 6.94
N SER A 129 -3.47 35.74 6.71
CA SER A 129 -3.08 36.99 6.05
C SER A 129 -2.02 37.74 6.86
N LEU A 130 -2.14 37.77 8.19
CA LEU A 130 -1.14 38.34 9.10
C LEU A 130 0.17 37.53 9.10
N LEU A 131 0.08 36.20 9.09
CA LEU A 131 1.24 35.32 9.04
C LEU A 131 2.03 35.51 7.73
N ILE A 132 1.35 35.51 6.57
CA ILE A 132 1.98 35.73 5.27
C ILE A 132 2.65 37.11 5.20
N LYS A 133 1.99 38.17 5.72
CA LYS A 133 2.58 39.51 5.83
C LYS A 133 3.84 39.50 6.71
N SER A 134 3.82 38.79 7.84
CA SER A 134 4.97 38.69 8.75
C SER A 134 6.17 37.99 8.09
N ILE A 135 5.92 36.92 7.34
CA ILE A 135 6.96 36.15 6.63
C ILE A 135 7.56 36.97 5.50
N LYS A 136 6.73 37.69 4.73
CA LYS A 136 7.19 38.60 3.68
C LYS A 136 8.08 39.71 4.25
N ASN A 137 7.61 40.43 5.28
CA ASN A 137 8.39 41.47 5.94
C ASN A 137 9.73 40.95 6.49
N LYS A 138 9.74 39.76 7.11
CA LYS A 138 10.97 39.16 7.67
C LYS A 138 11.95 38.74 6.59
N THR A 139 11.45 38.21 5.48
CA THR A 139 12.26 37.83 4.31
C THR A 139 12.90 39.05 3.66
N GLU A 140 12.14 40.13 3.45
CA GLU A 140 12.64 41.38 2.89
C GLU A 140 13.72 42.02 3.77
N GLN A 141 13.51 42.05 5.08
CA GLN A 141 14.53 42.53 6.03
C GLN A 141 15.81 41.68 5.98
N PHE A 142 15.69 40.36 5.86
CA PHE A 142 16.84 39.48 5.75
C PHE A 142 17.61 39.71 4.44
N GLN A 143 16.89 39.86 3.32
CA GLN A 143 17.50 40.17 2.02
C GLN A 143 18.15 41.56 2.00
N ALA A 144 17.51 42.58 2.59
CA ALA A 144 18.07 43.92 2.71
C ALA A 144 19.35 43.91 3.55
N ARG A 145 19.36 43.20 4.69
CA ARG A 145 20.56 43.05 5.53
C ARG A 145 21.69 42.29 4.82
N LYS A 146 21.36 41.28 4.01
CA LYS A 146 22.36 40.54 3.21
C LYS A 146 23.02 41.46 2.18
N LYS A 147 22.25 42.30 1.49
CA LYS A 147 22.75 43.25 0.48
C LYS A 147 23.64 44.35 1.08
N GLN A 148 23.42 44.73 2.34
CA GLN A 148 24.24 45.72 3.06
C GLN A 148 25.58 45.16 3.56
N LYS A 149 25.70 43.83 3.75
CA LYS A 149 26.94 43.18 4.19
C LYS A 149 27.89 42.81 3.06
N THR A 150 27.45 42.92 1.81
CA THR A 150 28.20 42.58 0.60
C THR A 150 28.69 43.81 -0.18
N LYS A 151 28.67 45.00 0.45
CA LYS A 151 29.30 46.22 -0.06
C LYS A 151 30.45 46.61 0.85
#